data_AF-A0A3S5JKA2-F1
#
_entry.id   AF-A0A3S5JKA2-F1
#
_cell.length_a   1.000
_cell.length_b   1.000
_cell.length_c   1.000
_cell.angle_alpha   90.00
_cell.angle_beta   90.00
_cell.angle_gamma   90.00
#
_symmetry.space_group_name_H-M   'P 1'
#
loop_
_entity.id
_entity.type
_entity.pdbx_description
1 polymer ?
#
loop_
_entity_poly.entity_id
_entity_poly.type
_entity_poly.pdbx_seq_one_letter_code
_entity_poly.pdbx_strand_id
1 'polypeptide(L)'
;MKNKTLLSLLVLTLTGPMDIAAKGKIEFDEIKDSIWTLTQNASQSRLRGDGQVLYFMSGDAFHTYTARRDQEWDTFSIIDSRNLEYLIKGDQIQLLESKFSDRVLKVKLLSGIRKNKNYYIITDDLLKNFTQLEETNEAG
;
A
#
# COMPACT_ATOMS: atom_id res chain seq x y z
N MET A 1 -58.18 35.95 11.16
CA MET A 1 -57.94 35.21 9.91
C MET A 1 -56.78 34.26 10.12
N LYS A 2 -57.00 32.95 9.91
CA LYS A 2 -55.97 31.90 10.03
C LYS A 2 -55.19 31.82 8.72
N ASN A 3 -53.90 32.11 8.72
CA ASN A 3 -53.01 31.76 7.62
C ASN A 3 -52.03 30.67 8.10
N LYS A 4 -52.27 29.46 7.59
CA LYS A 4 -51.38 28.32 7.67
C LYS A 4 -50.26 28.53 6.66
N THR A 5 -49.01 28.38 7.08
CA THR A 5 -47.91 28.15 6.14
C THR A 5 -46.93 27.20 6.82
N LEU A 6 -47.01 25.93 6.43
CA LEU A 6 -45.98 24.94 6.67
C LEU A 6 -44.83 25.24 5.70
N LEU A 7 -43.71 25.74 6.22
CA LEU A 7 -42.47 25.77 5.46
C LEU A 7 -41.67 24.52 5.83
N SER A 8 -41.83 23.48 4.99
CA SER A 8 -40.98 22.30 5.00
C SER A 8 -39.60 22.70 4.50
N LEU A 9 -38.59 22.68 5.37
CA LEU A 9 -37.20 22.86 4.99
C LEU A 9 -36.61 21.48 4.71
N LEU A 10 -36.58 21.09 3.43
CA LEU A 10 -35.89 19.91 2.96
C LEU A 10 -34.37 20.15 3.04
N VAL A 11 -33.73 19.66 4.09
CA VAL A 11 -32.26 19.65 4.17
C VAL A 11 -31.76 18.52 3.27
N LEU A 12 -31.26 18.88 2.10
CA LEU A 12 -30.53 17.96 1.23
C LEU A 12 -29.18 17.66 1.91
N THR A 13 -29.10 16.57 2.66
CA THR A 13 -27.82 16.08 3.16
C THR A 13 -27.03 15.55 1.97
N LEU A 14 -26.03 16.34 1.54
CA LEU A 14 -25.03 15.91 0.58
C LEU A 14 -24.16 14.84 1.26
N THR A 15 -24.61 13.60 1.26
CA THR A 15 -23.75 12.47 1.60
C THR A 15 -22.83 12.24 0.41
N GLY A 16 -21.72 12.99 0.37
CA GLY A 16 -20.54 12.51 -0.35
C GLY A 16 -20.14 11.14 0.20
N PRO A 17 -19.44 10.30 -0.57
CA PRO A 17 -18.92 9.06 -0.03
C PRO A 17 -18.09 9.40 1.20
N MET A 18 -18.56 8.97 2.37
CA MET A 18 -17.74 8.94 3.56
C MET A 18 -16.52 8.13 3.18
N ASP A 19 -15.36 8.78 3.17
CA ASP A 19 -14.09 8.08 3.23
C ASP A 19 -14.20 7.07 4.37
N ILE A 20 -14.28 5.79 4.03
CA ILE A 20 -13.98 4.71 4.97
C ILE A 20 -12.46 4.74 5.16
N ALA A 21 -11.97 5.82 5.76
CA ALA A 21 -10.61 6.00 6.24
C ALA A 21 -10.60 5.76 7.74
N ALA A 22 -11.18 4.63 8.15
CA ALA A 22 -11.05 4.09 9.49
C ALA A 22 -10.63 2.62 9.42
N LYS A 23 -9.72 2.29 8.48
CA LYS A 23 -8.80 1.18 8.69
C LYS A 23 -7.68 1.80 9.53
N GLY A 24 -7.59 1.40 10.81
CA GLY A 24 -6.71 2.03 11.81
C GLY A 24 -5.39 2.45 11.19
N LYS A 25 -5.05 3.75 11.31
CA LYS A 25 -3.73 4.23 10.91
C LYS A 25 -2.73 3.42 11.72
N ILE A 26 -2.05 2.50 11.07
CA ILE A 26 -0.83 1.96 11.65
C ILE A 26 0.14 3.13 11.64
N GLU A 27 0.53 3.60 12.82
CA GLU A 27 1.58 4.60 12.91
C GLU A 27 2.86 3.93 12.43
N PHE A 28 3.46 4.49 11.37
CA PHE A 28 4.65 3.90 10.77
C PHE A 28 5.76 3.67 11.81
N ASP A 29 5.85 4.54 12.81
CA ASP A 29 6.81 4.45 13.90
C ASP A 29 6.67 3.17 14.74
N GLU A 30 5.47 2.57 14.84
CA GLU A 30 5.25 1.31 15.55
C GLU A 30 5.76 0.08 14.79
N ILE A 31 5.75 0.17 13.45
CA ILE A 31 6.15 -0.93 12.56
C ILE A 31 7.50 -0.69 11.89
N LYS A 32 8.17 0.41 12.21
CA LYS A 32 9.47 0.74 11.65
C LYS A 32 10.48 -0.36 11.99
N ASP A 33 11.37 -0.67 11.05
CA ASP A 33 12.41 -1.70 11.16
C ASP A 33 11.88 -3.15 11.25
N SER A 34 10.57 -3.37 11.34
CA SER A 34 9.95 -4.70 11.34
C SER A 34 10.13 -5.44 10.02
N ILE A 35 10.10 -6.77 10.11
CA ILE A 35 10.23 -7.68 8.97
C ILE A 35 8.88 -8.22 8.57
N TRP A 36 8.59 -8.20 7.28
CA TRP A 36 7.34 -8.67 6.70
C TRP A 36 7.61 -9.72 5.63
N THR A 37 6.82 -10.79 5.64
CA THR A 37 6.94 -11.91 4.71
C THR A 37 5.77 -11.92 3.73
N LEU A 38 6.05 -12.06 2.44
CA LEU A 38 5.03 -12.13 1.39
C LEU A 38 4.27 -13.46 1.47
N THR A 39 2.98 -13.40 1.77
CA THR A 39 2.13 -14.59 1.93
C THR A 39 1.07 -14.73 0.84
N GLN A 40 0.63 -13.62 0.24
CA GLN A 40 -0.41 -13.58 -0.80
C GLN A 40 0.05 -12.83 -2.05
N ASN A 41 -0.67 -13.02 -3.17
CA ASN A 41 -0.43 -12.31 -4.43
C ASN A 41 1.02 -12.38 -4.95
N ALA A 42 1.73 -13.48 -4.68
CA ALA A 42 3.09 -13.65 -5.17
C ALA A 42 3.13 -13.78 -6.70
N SER A 43 4.18 -13.23 -7.30
CA SER A 43 4.46 -13.47 -8.71
C SER A 43 4.89 -14.91 -8.95
N GLN A 44 4.54 -15.42 -10.15
CA GLN A 44 4.92 -16.76 -10.59
C GLN A 44 6.43 -16.90 -10.82
N SER A 45 7.12 -15.79 -11.13
CA SER A 45 8.55 -15.73 -11.37
C SER A 45 9.12 -14.36 -11.01
N ARG A 46 10.41 -14.31 -10.71
CA ARG A 46 11.17 -13.08 -10.45
C ARG A 46 11.51 -12.26 -11.71
N LEU A 47 11.35 -12.86 -12.89
CA LEU A 47 11.72 -12.24 -14.16
C LEU A 47 10.57 -11.46 -14.80
N ARG A 48 9.36 -11.98 -14.64
CA ARG A 48 8.11 -11.43 -15.17
C ARG A 48 6.96 -12.14 -14.48
N GLY A 49 5.84 -11.45 -14.33
CA GLY A 49 4.58 -12.08 -14.03
C GLY A 49 3.55 -11.06 -13.60
N ASP A 50 2.39 -11.57 -13.26
CA ASP A 50 1.39 -10.83 -12.50
C ASP A 50 1.67 -11.07 -11.02
N GLY A 51 1.34 -10.11 -10.14
CA GLY A 51 1.49 -10.25 -8.69
C GLY A 51 2.28 -9.11 -8.04
N GLN A 52 2.76 -9.37 -6.82
CA GLN A 52 3.44 -8.39 -5.99
C GLN A 52 4.78 -8.00 -6.57
N VAL A 53 4.98 -6.69 -6.67
CA VAL A 53 6.23 -6.08 -7.09
C VAL A 53 6.72 -5.09 -6.04
N LEU A 54 8.02 -4.81 -6.06
CA LEU A 54 8.59 -3.61 -5.46
C LEU A 54 9.01 -2.65 -6.58
N TYR A 55 8.93 -1.36 -6.29
CA TYR A 55 9.29 -0.29 -7.21
C TYR A 55 10.70 0.19 -6.91
N PHE A 56 11.48 0.49 -7.94
CA PHE A 56 12.81 1.09 -7.73
C PHE A 56 12.72 2.58 -7.36
N MET A 57 11.65 3.27 -7.78
CA MET A 57 11.43 4.68 -7.52
C MET A 57 10.15 4.89 -6.71
N SER A 58 10.20 5.81 -5.74
CA SER A 58 9.04 6.11 -4.89
C SER A 58 7.92 6.80 -5.67
N GLY A 59 8.26 7.59 -6.69
CA GLY A 59 7.30 8.24 -7.59
C GLY A 59 6.46 7.24 -8.36
N ASP A 60 7.07 6.18 -8.91
CA ASP A 60 6.35 5.13 -9.63
C ASP A 60 5.35 4.38 -8.73
N ALA A 61 5.76 4.08 -7.50
CA ALA A 61 4.87 3.50 -6.50
C ALA A 61 3.69 4.44 -6.18
N PHE A 62 3.96 5.73 -5.98
CA PHE A 62 2.93 6.71 -5.64
C PHE A 62 1.96 6.96 -6.80
N HIS A 63 2.46 7.10 -8.04
CA HIS A 63 1.62 7.24 -9.23
C HIS A 63 0.75 6.00 -9.46
N THR A 64 1.26 4.80 -9.18
CA THR A 64 0.42 3.60 -9.19
C THR A 64 -0.69 3.70 -8.15
N TYR A 65 -0.35 4.09 -6.93
CA TYR A 65 -1.33 4.24 -5.85
C TYR A 65 -2.44 5.22 -6.23
N THR A 66 -2.10 6.40 -6.75
CA THR A 66 -3.10 7.40 -7.18
C THR A 66 -3.93 6.91 -8.35
N ALA A 67 -3.31 6.28 -9.37
CA ALA A 67 -4.03 5.71 -10.51
C ALA A 67 -5.07 4.67 -10.08
N ARG A 68 -4.74 3.80 -9.12
CA ARG A 68 -5.68 2.80 -8.56
C ARG A 68 -6.81 3.46 -7.78
N ARG A 69 -6.51 4.49 -6.98
CA ARG A 69 -7.50 5.23 -6.18
C ARG A 69 -8.48 5.99 -7.06
N ASP A 70 -7.98 6.68 -8.08
CA ASP A 70 -8.76 7.58 -8.93
C ASP A 70 -9.36 6.87 -10.16
N GLN A 71 -9.05 5.57 -10.34
CA GLN A 71 -9.44 4.75 -11.49
C GLN A 71 -8.89 5.25 -12.84
N GLU A 72 -7.78 6.00 -12.79
CA GLU A 72 -7.10 6.60 -13.94
C GLU A 72 -5.99 5.68 -14.47
N TRP A 73 -6.40 4.62 -15.18
CA TRP A 73 -5.50 3.54 -15.61
C TRP A 73 -4.39 3.97 -16.57
N ASP A 74 -4.58 5.03 -17.35
CA ASP A 74 -3.59 5.54 -18.31
C ASP A 74 -2.29 5.99 -17.62
N THR A 75 -2.37 6.41 -16.36
CA THR A 75 -1.20 6.80 -15.55
C THR A 75 -0.34 5.58 -15.18
N PHE A 76 -0.95 4.40 -15.04
CA PHE A 76 -0.24 3.16 -14.71
C PHE A 76 0.58 2.63 -15.88
N SER A 77 0.14 2.86 -17.12
CA SER A 77 0.83 2.42 -18.35
C SER A 77 2.20 3.10 -18.58
N ILE A 78 2.54 4.11 -17.78
CA ILE A 78 3.83 4.82 -17.86
C ILE A 78 4.97 4.02 -17.19
N ILE A 79 4.65 3.09 -16.28
CA ILE A 79 5.67 2.41 -15.48
C ILE A 79 6.36 1.34 -16.32
N ASP A 80 7.66 1.52 -16.50
CA ASP A 80 8.52 0.54 -17.14
C ASP A 80 8.65 -0.70 -16.26
N SER A 81 8.28 -1.87 -16.80
CA SER A 81 8.40 -3.15 -16.08
C SER A 81 9.84 -3.48 -15.68
N ARG A 82 10.84 -2.89 -16.35
CA ARG A 82 12.26 -3.00 -15.99
C ARG A 82 12.57 -2.31 -14.66
N ASN A 83 11.71 -1.39 -14.22
CA ASN A 83 11.82 -0.67 -12.95
C ASN A 83 10.98 -1.33 -11.85
N LEU A 84 10.69 -2.64 -11.97
CA LEU A 84 10.00 -3.44 -10.97
C LEU A 84 10.85 -4.65 -10.54
N GLU A 85 10.76 -4.97 -9.25
CA GLU A 85 11.28 -6.21 -8.68
C GLU A 85 10.11 -7.14 -8.37
N TYR A 86 9.98 -8.25 -9.11
CA TYR A 86 8.93 -9.23 -8.87
C TYR A 86 9.25 -10.10 -7.65
N LEU A 87 8.29 -10.21 -6.74
CA LEU A 87 8.44 -10.98 -5.51
C LEU A 87 7.76 -12.35 -5.62
N ILE A 88 8.41 -13.37 -5.07
CA ILE A 88 7.84 -14.72 -4.96
C ILE A 88 7.42 -14.99 -3.51
N LYS A 89 6.53 -15.96 -3.31
CA LYS A 89 6.01 -16.32 -1.99
C LYS A 89 7.16 -16.62 -1.02
N GLY A 90 7.10 -16.07 0.19
CA GLY A 90 8.13 -16.19 1.21
C GLY A 90 9.24 -15.14 1.14
N ASP A 91 9.22 -14.22 0.17
CA ASP A 91 10.14 -13.09 0.17
C ASP A 91 9.92 -12.19 1.38
N GLN A 92 11.03 -11.75 1.98
CA GLN A 92 11.02 -10.93 3.17
C GLN A 92 11.53 -9.52 2.86
N ILE A 93 10.89 -8.54 3.48
CA ILE A 93 11.26 -7.14 3.41
C ILE A 93 11.36 -6.54 4.81
N GLN A 94 12.26 -5.58 5.00
CA GLN A 94 12.37 -4.77 6.20
C GLN A 94 11.85 -3.37 5.92
N LEU A 95 11.00 -2.81 6.79
CA LEU A 95 10.51 -1.44 6.65
C LEU A 95 11.56 -0.42 7.09
N LEU A 96 11.78 0.65 6.31
CA LEU A 96 12.84 1.63 6.58
C LEU A 96 12.32 3.05 6.80
N GLU A 97 11.44 3.53 5.92
CA GLU A 97 11.00 4.93 5.90
C GLU A 97 9.60 5.04 5.29
N SER A 98 8.77 5.94 5.81
CA SER A 98 7.52 6.32 5.17
C SER A 98 7.69 7.48 4.18
N LYS A 99 6.91 7.47 3.10
CA LYS A 99 6.82 8.53 2.10
C LYS A 99 5.35 8.81 1.74
N PHE A 100 5.13 10.05 1.28
CA PHE A 100 3.82 10.52 0.79
C PHE A 100 2.68 10.30 1.79
N SER A 101 2.88 10.67 3.06
CA SER A 101 1.89 10.47 4.13
C SER A 101 1.48 9.00 4.27
N ASP A 102 2.49 8.13 4.44
CA ASP A 102 2.34 6.69 4.65
C ASP A 102 1.66 5.92 3.50
N ARG A 103 1.62 6.49 2.30
CA ARG A 103 1.07 5.79 1.11
C ARG A 103 2.09 4.88 0.42
N VAL A 104 3.37 5.20 0.58
CA VAL A 104 4.49 4.41 0.06
C VAL A 104 5.52 4.24 1.14
N LEU A 105 6.02 3.02 1.30
CA LEU A 105 7.08 2.70 2.25
C LEU A 105 8.35 2.35 1.50
N LYS A 106 9.48 2.88 1.97
CA LYS A 106 10.81 2.44 1.58
C LYS A 106 11.13 1.17 2.35
N VAL A 107 11.61 0.15 1.65
CA VAL A 107 11.89 -1.17 2.22
C VAL A 107 13.23 -1.71 1.75
N LYS A 108 13.86 -2.54 2.58
CA LYS A 108 15.02 -3.35 2.19
C LYS A 108 14.56 -4.75 1.84
N LEU A 109 14.89 -5.24 0.66
CA LEU A 109 14.63 -6.65 0.31
C LEU A 109 15.65 -7.55 1.02
N LEU A 110 15.18 -8.53 1.79
CA LEU A 110 16.03 -9.45 2.56
C LEU A 110 16.23 -10.80 1.86
N SER A 111 15.33 -11.16 0.93
CA SER A 111 15.32 -12.45 0.24
C SER A 111 15.63 -12.34 -1.25
N GLY A 112 16.04 -13.46 -1.86
CA GLY A 112 16.29 -13.55 -3.31
C GLY A 112 17.65 -13.00 -3.77
N ILE A 113 17.84 -13.00 -5.09
CA ILE A 113 19.13 -12.66 -5.74
C ILE A 113 19.46 -11.17 -5.60
N ARG A 114 18.43 -10.31 -5.58
CA ARG A 114 18.59 -8.85 -5.52
C ARG A 114 18.35 -8.29 -4.11
N LYS A 115 18.57 -9.13 -3.09
CA LYS A 115 18.54 -8.76 -1.67
C LYS A 115 19.57 -7.67 -1.34
N ASN A 116 19.43 -7.08 -0.16
CA ASN A 116 20.25 -5.98 0.37
C ASN A 116 20.17 -4.68 -0.44
N LYS A 117 19.10 -4.52 -1.24
CA LYS A 117 18.80 -3.29 -1.96
C LYS A 117 17.51 -2.67 -1.42
N ASN A 118 17.43 -1.35 -1.58
CA ASN A 118 16.27 -0.58 -1.19
C ASN A 118 15.30 -0.44 -2.37
N TYR A 119 14.02 -0.59 -2.06
CA TYR A 119 12.91 -0.44 -2.99
C TYR A 119 11.76 0.29 -2.29
N TYR A 120 10.65 0.40 -2.99
CA TYR A 120 9.42 1.01 -2.50
C TYR A 120 8.23 0.08 -2.69
N ILE A 121 7.31 0.10 -1.74
CA ILE A 121 6.06 -0.66 -1.77
C ILE A 121 4.90 0.27 -1.46
N ILE A 122 3.75 0.06 -2.10
CA ILE A 122 2.50 0.73 -1.77
C ILE A 122 1.99 0.16 -0.45
N THR A 123 1.64 1.01 0.51
CA THR A 123 1.25 0.57 1.86
C THR A 123 0.06 -0.38 1.85
N ASP A 124 -0.94 -0.12 0.98
CA ASP A 124 -2.09 -1.02 0.83
C ASP A 124 -1.68 -2.43 0.36
N ASP A 125 -0.66 -2.52 -0.49
CA ASP A 125 -0.13 -3.80 -0.96
C ASP A 125 0.61 -4.55 0.16
N LEU A 126 1.39 -3.84 0.99
CA LEU A 126 2.01 -4.41 2.20
C LEU A 126 0.94 -5.02 3.10
N LEU A 127 -0.05 -4.23 3.52
CA LEU A 127 -1.08 -4.62 4.49
C LEU A 127 -1.99 -5.72 3.97
N LYS A 128 -2.14 -5.85 2.65
CA LYS A 128 -2.96 -6.88 2.02
C LYS A 128 -2.20 -8.19 1.82
N ASN A 129 -0.94 -8.12 1.42
CA ASN A 129 -0.24 -9.28 0.85
C ASN A 129 0.83 -9.87 1.78
N PHE A 130 1.22 -9.15 2.83
CA PHE A 130 2.28 -9.56 3.74
C PHE A 130 1.78 -9.86 5.15
N THR A 131 2.57 -10.65 5.87
CA THR A 131 2.40 -10.93 7.29
C THR A 131 3.65 -10.47 8.04
N GLN A 132 3.48 -9.67 9.09
CA GLN A 132 4.57 -9.26 9.95
C GLN A 132 5.15 -10.48 10.67
N LEU A 133 6.46 -10.62 10.65
CA LEU A 133 7.16 -11.59 11.47
C LEU A 133 7.23 -11.00 12.89
N GLU A 134 6.62 -11.67 13.86
CA GLU A 134 6.83 -11.33 15.25
C GLU A 134 8.25 -11.76 15.64
N GLU A 135 9.01 -10.88 16.30
CA GLU A 135 10.23 -11.31 16.96
C GLU A 135 9.83 -12.23 18.11
N THR A 136 10.03 -13.54 17.94
CA THR A 136 9.94 -14.48 19.04
C THR A 136 11.01 -14.09 20.05
N ASN A 137 10.63 -13.36 21.10
CA ASN A 137 11.44 -13.23 22.29
C ASN A 137 11.56 -14.63 22.90
N GLU A 138 12.62 -15.36 22.55
CA GLU A 138 13.07 -16.53 23.30
C GLU A 138 13.48 -16.04 24.69
N ALA A 139 12.51 -16.03 25.62
CA ALA A 139 12.77 -15.93 27.04
C ALA A 139 13.47 -17.22 27.47
N GLY A 140 14.79 -17.15 27.59
CA GLY A 140 15.62 -18.14 28.27
C GLY A 140 15.45 -18.12 29.78
#